data_AF-A0ABC8SS88-F1
#
_entry.id   AF-A0ABC8SS88-F1
#
_cell.length_a   1.000
_cell.length_b   1.000
_cell.length_c   1.000
_cell.angle_alpha   90.00
_cell.angle_beta   90.00
_cell.angle_gamma   90.00
#
_symmetry.space_group_name_H-M   'P 1'
#
loop_
_entity.id
_entity.type
_entity.pdbx_description
1 polymer ?
#
loop_
_entity_poly.entity_id
_entity_poly.type
_entity_poly.pdbx_seq_one_letter_code
_entity_poly.pdbx_strand_id
1 'polypeptide(L)' 'MIIRIVENAEKVGFLWELNGAKERLKLIKADLLEEGSFDQAIQGVEGVFHTASPVFVPYDHDVQAGLT' A
#
# COMPACT_ATOMS: atom_id res chain seq x y z
N MET A 1 6.87 2.01 1.79
CA MET A 1 5.53 1.41 1.67
C MET A 1 5.12 1.44 0.21
N ILE A 2 4.53 0.37 -0.28
CA ILE A 2 4.17 0.21 -1.69
C ILE A 2 2.67 0.37 -1.84
N ILE A 3 2.21 1.21 -2.77
CA ILE A 3 0.80 1.56 -2.96
C ILE A 3 0.47 1.57 -4.46
N ARG A 4 -0.70 1.07 -4.86
CA ARG A 4 -1.13 1.07 -6.27
C ARG A 4 -1.29 2.47 -6.87
N ILE A 5 -1.87 3.40 -6.11
CA ILE A 5 -2.13 4.79 -6.53
C ILE A 5 -1.63 5.73 -5.45
N VAL A 6 -0.41 6.24 -5.63
CA VAL A 6 0.23 7.16 -4.66
C VAL A 6 -0.39 8.57 -4.67
N GLU A 7 -1.14 8.93 -5.71
CA GLU A 7 -1.79 10.24 -5.84
C GLU A 7 -3.20 10.29 -5.24
N ASN A 8 -3.74 9.14 -4.80
CA ASN A 8 -5.05 9.11 -4.15
C ASN A 8 -4.93 9.59 -2.70
N ALA A 9 -5.12 10.89 -2.50
CA ALA A 9 -5.00 11.54 -1.19
C ALA A 9 -5.93 10.95 -0.13
N GLU A 10 -7.14 10.48 -0.50
CA GLU A 10 -8.06 9.83 0.45
C GLU A 10 -7.49 8.51 0.98
N LYS A 11 -6.74 7.77 0.15
CA LYS A 11 -6.17 6.47 0.50
C LYS A 11 -4.78 6.55 1.13
N VAL A 12 -4.03 7.63 0.92
CA VAL A 12 -2.64 7.73 1.39
C VAL A 12 -2.37 8.92 2.31
N GLY A 13 -3.31 9.87 2.42
CA GLY A 13 -3.13 11.09 3.20
C GLY A 13 -2.80 10.80 4.66
N PHE A 14 -3.52 9.86 5.28
CA PHE A 14 -3.31 9.46 6.67
C PHE A 14 -1.91 8.88 6.95
N LEU A 15 -1.24 8.32 5.94
CA LEU A 15 0.12 7.79 6.10
C LEU A 15 1.13 8.91 6.38
N TRP A 16 0.88 10.11 5.84
CA TRP A 16 1.73 11.28 6.04
C TRP A 16 1.53 11.95 7.40
N GLU A 17 0.44 11.64 8.10
CA GLU A 17 0.15 12.13 9.45
C GLU A 17 0.87 11.32 10.53
N LEU A 18 1.45 10.17 10.18
CA LEU A 18 2.22 9.34 11.10
C LEU A 18 3.49 10.05 11.56
N ASN A 19 3.86 9.84 12.83
CA ASN A 19 5.07 10.43 13.40
C ASN A 19 6.31 9.99 12.61
N GLY A 20 7.03 10.97 12.07
CA GLY A 20 8.27 10.77 11.33
C GLY A 20 8.08 10.30 9.88
N ALA A 21 6.85 10.38 9.35
CA ALA A 21 6.55 10.00 7.97
C ALA A 21 7.33 10.85 6.97
N LYS A 22 7.46 12.16 7.20
CA LYS A 22 8.16 13.07 6.28
C LYS A 22 9.64 12.72 6.09
N GLU A 23 10.25 12.10 7.09
CA GLU A 23 11.67 11.76 7.12
C GLU A 23 11.94 10.31 6.72
N ARG A 24 11.02 9.38 7.05
CA ARG A 24 11.25 7.94 6.92
C ARG A 24 10.32 7.23 5.95
N LEU A 25 9.12 7.77 5.70
CA LEU A 25 8.15 7.13 4.83
C LEU A 25 8.42 7.49 3.37
N LYS A 26 8.65 6.46 2.55
CA LYS A 26 8.64 6.57 1.09
C LYS A 26 7.44 5.79 0.57
N LEU A 27 6.60 6.46 -0.22
CA LEU A 27 5.54 5.82 -0.99
C LEU A 27 6.07 5.49 -2.38
N ILE A 28 5.99 4.22 -2.77
CA ILE A 28 6.42 3.73 -4.08
C ILE A 28 5.19 3.15 -4.79
N LYS A 29 5.01 3.49 -6.06
CA LYS A 29 3.92 2.94 -6.86
C LYS A 29 4.27 1.50 -7.27
N ALA A 30 3.39 0.54 -7.01
CA ALA A 30 3.46 -0.81 -7.59
C ALA A 30 2.10 -1.49 -7.59
N ASP A 31 1.92 -2.53 -8.41
CA ASP A 31 0.73 -3.36 -8.45
C ASP A 31 1.07 -4.84 -8.29
N LEU A 32 0.37 -5.51 -7.38
CA LEU A 32 0.48 -6.94 -7.13
C LEU A 32 0.36 -7.80 -8.41
N LEU A 33 -0.44 -7.35 -9.38
CA LEU A 33 -0.68 -8.08 -10.62
C LEU A 33 0.29 -7.70 -11.76
N GLU A 34 1.16 -6.71 -11.54
CA GLU A 34 2.14 -6.25 -12.51
C GLU A 34 3.53 -6.80 -12.16
N GLU A 35 4.07 -7.62 -13.05
CA GLU A 35 5.40 -8.23 -12.91
C GLU A 35 6.49 -7.15 -12.81
N GLY A 36 7.47 -7.36 -11.93
CA GLY A 36 8.59 -6.44 -11.71
C GLY A 36 8.24 -5.12 -11.01
N SER A 37 6.97 -4.86 -10.72
CA SER A 37 6.55 -3.59 -10.13
C SER A 37 7.11 -3.32 -8.71
N PHE A 38 7.59 -4.38 -8.03
CA PHE A 38 8.18 -4.30 -6.69
C PHE A 38 9.70 -4.15 -6.69
N ASP A 39 10.38 -4.36 -7.82
CA ASP A 39 11.83 -4.56 -7.89
C ASP A 39 12.61 -3.40 -7.25
N GLN A 40 12.24 -2.17 -7.58
CA GLN A 40 12.86 -0.97 -7.01
C GLN A 40 12.60 -0.85 -5.49
N ALA A 41 11.43 -1.30 -5.03
CA ALA A 41 11.03 -1.14 -3.63
C ALA A 41 11.68 -2.16 -2.69
N ILE A 42 12.09 -3.31 -3.21
CA ILE A 42 12.74 -4.39 -2.44
C ILE A 42 14.26 -4.36 -2.54
N GLN A 43 14.83 -3.57 -3.44
CA GLN A 43 16.28 -3.48 -3.60
C GLN A 43 16.94 -2.86 -2.35
N GLY A 44 17.82 -3.63 -1.69
CA GLY A 44 18.63 -3.14 -0.57
C GLY A 44 17.89 -3.02 0.77
N VAL A 45 16.70 -3.61 0.89
CA VAL A 45 15.95 -3.65 2.17
C VAL A 45 16.38 -4.86 3.00
N GLU A 46 16.36 -4.71 4.33
CA GLU A 46 16.73 -5.77 5.27
C GLU A 46 15.60 -6.80 5.47
N GLY A 47 14.35 -6.42 5.19
CA GLY A 47 13.19 -7.27 5.32
C GLY A 47 11.97 -6.72 4.59
N VAL A 48 11.05 -7.62 4.25
CA VAL A 48 9.83 -7.29 3.51
C VAL A 48 8.62 -7.80 4.28
N PHE A 49 7.65 -6.91 4.50
CA PHE A 49 6.31 -7.27 4.99
C PHE A 49 5.34 -7.27 3.81
N HIS A 50 4.90 -8.46 3.39
CA HIS A 50 3.90 -8.60 2.33
C HIS A 50 2.50 -8.63 2.94
N THR A 51 1.83 -7.47 2.97
CA THR A 51 0.47 -7.32 3.53
C THR A 51 -0.61 -7.06 2.49
N ALA A 52 -0.21 -6.76 1.24
CA ALA A 52 -1.14 -6.46 0.16
C ALA A 52 -1.78 -7.74 -0.38
N SER A 53 -3.11 -7.79 -0.34
CA SER A 53 -3.91 -8.86 -0.94
C SER A 53 -5.03 -8.22 -1.79
N PRO A 54 -5.35 -8.75 -2.97
CA PRO A 54 -6.47 -8.24 -3.75
C PRO A 54 -7.77 -8.66 -3.07
N VAL A 55 -8.57 -7.68 -2.67
CA VAL A 55 -9.90 -7.92 -2.12
C VAL A 55 -10.92 -7.75 -3.25
N PHE A 56 -11.61 -8.83 -3.61
CA PHE A 56 -12.65 -8.85 -4.63
C PHE A 56 -14.03 -8.73 -3.97
N VAL A 57 -14.31 -7.57 -3.39
CA VAL A 57 -15.64 -7.25 -2.85
C VAL A 57 -16.31 -6.20 -3.73
N PRO A 58 -17.64 -6.27 -3.93
CA PRO A 58 -18.38 -5.22 -4.63
C PRO A 58 -18.17 -3.87 -3.93
N TYR A 59 -17.90 -2.83 -4.73
CA TYR A 59 -17.46 -1.50 -4.25
C TYR A 59 -18.45 -0.78 -3.30
N ASP A 60 -19.69 -1.25 -3.18
CA ASP A 60 -20.76 -0.62 -2.39
C ASP A 60 -20.87 -1.13 -0.95
N HIS A 61 -20.03 -2.06 -0.50
CA HIS A 61 -20.08 -2.55 0.86
C HIS A 61 -18.77 -2.28 1.61
N ASP A 62 -18.86 -1.52 2.69
CA ASP A 62 -17.83 -1.45 3.72
C ASP A 62 -17.44 -2.89 4.12
N VAL A 63 -16.21 -3.27 3.81
CA VAL A 63 -15.68 -4.64 3.89
C VAL A 63 -15.61 -5.18 5.33
N GLN A 64 -15.93 -4.33 6.31
CA GLN A 64 -15.85 -4.64 7.73
C GLN A 64 -16.90 -5.67 8.21
N ALA A 65 -17.86 -6.05 7.37
CA ALA A 65 -18.91 -7.02 7.69
C ALA A 65 -18.62 -8.48 7.25
N GLY A 66 -17.47 -8.77 6.62
CA GLY A 66 -17.15 -10.11 6.09
C GLY A 66 -16.34 -11.03 7.01
N LEU A 67 -16.05 -10.60 8.24
CA LEU A 67 -15.24 -11.34 9.22
C LEU A 67 -16.02 -11.50 10.53
N THR A 68 -17.11 -12.25 10.48
CA THR A 68 -17.76 -12.87 11.65
C THR A 68 -18.08 -14.31 11.34
#